data_AF-A0A7K1V8F0-F1
#
_entry.id   AF-A0A7K1V8F0-F1
#
_cell.length_a   1.000
_cell.length_b   1.000
_cell.length_c   1.000
_cell.angle_alpha   90.00
_cell.angle_beta   90.00
_cell.angle_gamma   90.00
#
_symmetry.space_group_name_H-M   'P 1'
#
loop_
_entity.id
_entity.type
_entity.pdbx_description
1 polymer ?
#
loop_
_entity_poly.entity_id
_entity_poly.type
_entity_poly.pdbx_seq_one_letter_code
_entity_poly.pdbx_strand_id
1 'polypeptide(L)'
;MRDTLPSKNQVLQACRGTDEPGHPLLRAAHDLTALHERLLGAESDEILELDTVRADLVNEIDCWVTTQLPPSHGAARVHTETLGAVIDRLARLTAAAYAALARQSGRELTIAWEHLAELAVGYEDLASEVTTGRRRLPGTH
;
A
#
# COMPACT_ATOMS: atom_id res chain seq x y z
N MET A 1 21.28 8.29 3.35
CA MET A 1 20.30 8.73 4.36
C MET A 1 19.22 7.66 4.36
N ARG A 2 18.90 7.01 5.48
CA ARG A 2 17.79 6.05 5.51
C ARG A 2 16.52 6.87 5.62
N ASP A 3 15.67 6.83 4.61
CA ASP A 3 14.37 7.49 4.67
C ASP A 3 13.45 6.66 5.57
N THR A 4 12.91 7.29 6.61
CA THR A 4 11.96 6.65 7.52
C THR A 4 10.66 6.33 6.77
N LEU A 5 10.07 5.18 7.08
CA LEU A 5 8.77 4.79 6.51
C LEU A 5 7.74 5.90 6.74
N PRO A 6 6.91 6.23 5.72
CA PRO A 6 5.89 7.25 5.84
C PRO A 6 4.82 6.83 6.85
N SER A 7 4.17 7.82 7.46
CA SER A 7 3.02 7.58 8.34
C SER A 7 1.78 7.19 7.53
N LYS A 8 0.79 6.55 8.17
CA LYS A 8 -0.49 6.20 7.52
C LYS A 8 -1.17 7.41 6.87
N ASN A 9 -1.06 8.59 7.48
CA ASN A 9 -1.69 9.81 6.96
C ASN A 9 -1.03 10.24 5.64
N GLN A 10 0.29 10.12 5.53
CA GLN A 10 1.00 10.43 4.29
C GLN A 10 0.65 9.43 3.19
N VAL A 11 0.58 8.14 3.52
CA VAL A 11 0.16 7.10 2.55
C VAL A 11 -1.26 7.37 2.07
N LEU A 12 -2.21 7.61 2.98
CA LEU A 12 -3.59 7.95 2.62
C LEU A 12 -3.66 9.24 1.79
N GLN A 13 -2.86 10.26 2.09
CA GLN A 13 -2.82 11.49 1.27
C GLN A 13 -2.27 11.23 -0.14
N ALA A 14 -1.25 10.38 -0.26
CA ALA A 14 -0.69 10.02 -1.56
C ALA A 14 -1.70 9.21 -2.39
N CYS A 15 -2.42 8.26 -1.78
CA CYS A 15 -3.48 7.53 -2.46
C CYS A 15 -4.61 8.46 -2.95
N ARG A 16 -4.81 9.62 -2.34
CA ARG A 16 -5.85 10.59 -2.76
C ARG A 16 -5.43 11.50 -3.92
N GLY A 17 -4.18 11.44 -4.37
CA GLY A 17 -3.69 12.29 -5.47
C GLY A 17 -3.47 13.76 -5.10
N THR A 18 -3.36 14.09 -3.81
CA THR A 18 -3.32 15.50 -3.37
C THR A 18 -1.97 16.19 -3.55
N ASP A 19 -0.84 15.46 -3.62
CA ASP A 19 0.50 16.02 -3.77
C ASP A 19 1.43 15.04 -4.51
N GLU A 20 2.37 15.55 -5.32
CA GLU A 20 3.41 14.76 -5.98
C GLU A 20 4.47 14.36 -4.92
N PRO A 21 4.45 13.12 -4.44
CA PRO A 21 5.11 12.85 -3.18
C PRO A 21 6.61 12.59 -3.41
N GLY A 22 7.47 13.33 -2.70
CA GLY A 22 8.92 13.19 -2.82
C GLY A 22 9.50 11.86 -2.32
N HIS A 23 8.67 10.98 -1.76
CA HIS A 23 9.09 9.70 -1.20
C HIS A 23 8.64 8.54 -2.12
N PRO A 24 9.53 7.58 -2.48
CA PRO A 24 9.22 6.51 -3.42
C PRO A 24 8.00 5.65 -3.02
N LEU A 25 7.87 5.28 -1.74
CA LEU A 25 6.68 4.59 -1.23
C LEU A 25 5.36 5.34 -1.49
N LEU A 26 5.36 6.66 -1.32
CA LEU A 26 4.17 7.46 -1.51
C LEU A 26 3.83 7.57 -3.00
N ARG A 27 4.85 7.69 -3.85
CA ARG A 27 4.66 7.68 -5.31
C ARG A 27 4.09 6.35 -5.77
N ALA A 28 4.64 5.24 -5.29
CA ALA A 28 4.12 3.91 -5.61
C ALA A 28 2.69 3.73 -5.09
N ALA A 29 2.34 4.24 -3.90
CA ALA A 29 0.97 4.20 -3.38
C ALA A 29 -0.02 5.00 -4.26
N HIS A 30 0.41 6.17 -4.74
CA HIS A 30 -0.34 6.97 -5.72
C HIS A 30 -0.55 6.20 -7.02
N ASP A 31 0.53 5.66 -7.61
CA ASP A 31 0.48 4.95 -8.88
C ASP A 31 -0.35 3.66 -8.80
N LEU A 32 -0.26 2.93 -7.69
CA LEU A 32 -1.12 1.79 -7.40
C LEU A 32 -2.60 2.20 -7.29
N THR A 33 -2.90 3.35 -6.69
CA THR A 33 -4.30 3.80 -6.56
C THR A 33 -4.87 4.15 -7.93
N ALA A 34 -4.13 4.88 -8.76
CA ALA A 34 -4.50 5.18 -10.14
C ALA A 34 -4.67 3.90 -10.98
N LEU A 35 -3.83 2.89 -10.76
CA LEU A 35 -3.95 1.59 -11.41
C LEU A 35 -5.23 0.86 -10.99
N HIS A 36 -5.57 0.85 -9.70
CA HIS A 36 -6.82 0.28 -9.21
C HIS A 36 -8.06 1.01 -9.74
N GLU A 37 -8.00 2.34 -9.89
CA GLU A 37 -9.07 3.11 -10.52
C GLU A 37 -9.28 2.70 -11.98
N ARG A 38 -8.20 2.47 -12.73
CA ARG A 38 -8.28 1.95 -14.10
C ARG A 38 -8.85 0.53 -14.14
N LEU A 39 -8.40 -0.34 -13.24
CA LEU A 39 -8.89 -1.73 -13.13
C LEU A 39 -10.40 -1.81 -12.90
N LEU A 40 -11.00 -0.85 -12.18
CA LEU A 40 -12.44 -0.83 -11.92
C LEU A 40 -13.30 -0.65 -13.18
N GLY A 41 -12.73 -0.12 -14.27
CA GLY A 41 -13.41 0.07 -15.55
C GLY A 41 -12.77 -0.68 -16.72
N ALA A 42 -11.73 -1.49 -16.47
CA ALA A 42 -10.96 -2.16 -17.50
C ALA A 42 -11.67 -3.43 -18.01
N GLU A 43 -11.45 -3.74 -19.29
CA GLU A 43 -11.88 -5.00 -19.91
C GLU A 43 -10.91 -6.14 -19.59
N SER A 44 -11.32 -7.39 -19.78
CA SER A 44 -10.56 -8.58 -19.34
C SER A 44 -9.13 -8.68 -19.88
N ASP A 45 -8.86 -8.17 -21.08
CA ASP A 45 -7.52 -8.17 -21.69
C ASP A 45 -6.60 -7.13 -21.02
N GLU A 46 -7.13 -5.94 -20.72
CA GLU A 46 -6.41 -4.86 -20.02
C GLU A 46 -6.13 -5.20 -18.55
N ILE A 47 -7.00 -5.98 -17.91
CA ILE A 47 -6.81 -6.40 -16.51
C ILE A 47 -5.49 -7.17 -16.34
N LEU A 48 -5.12 -8.05 -17.28
CA LEU A 48 -3.90 -8.85 -17.18
C LEU A 48 -2.63 -7.97 -17.28
N GLU A 49 -2.64 -6.98 -18.17
CA GLU A 49 -1.54 -6.03 -18.30
C GLU A 49 -1.41 -5.16 -17.05
N LEU A 50 -2.54 -4.66 -16.54
CA LEU A 50 -2.58 -3.85 -15.32
C LEU A 50 -2.17 -4.66 -14.09
N ASP A 51 -2.55 -5.92 -13.97
CA ASP A 51 -2.13 -6.79 -12.88
C ASP A 51 -0.62 -7.06 -12.89
N THR A 52 -0.01 -7.14 -14.08
CA THR A 52 1.45 -7.27 -14.21
C THR A 52 2.13 -6.01 -13.70
N VAL A 53 1.68 -4.83 -14.13
CA VAL A 53 2.22 -3.54 -13.66
C VAL A 53 2.02 -3.37 -12.14
N ARG A 54 0.88 -3.82 -11.60
CA ARG A 54 0.60 -3.81 -10.16
C ARG A 54 1.60 -4.68 -9.40
N ALA A 55 1.84 -5.90 -9.86
CA ALA A 55 2.79 -6.82 -9.24
C ALA A 55 4.23 -6.26 -9.25
N ASP A 56 4.63 -5.63 -10.36
CA ASP A 56 5.94 -5.00 -10.48
C ASP A 56 6.12 -3.83 -9.50
N LEU A 57 5.12 -2.95 -9.38
CA LEU A 57 5.14 -1.85 -8.39
C LEU A 57 5.20 -2.36 -6.95
N VAL A 58 4.46 -3.42 -6.63
CA VAL A 58 4.50 -4.05 -5.30
C VAL A 58 5.90 -4.62 -5.01
N ASN A 59 6.50 -5.28 -5.99
CA ASN A 59 7.84 -5.83 -5.86
C ASN A 59 8.90 -4.72 -5.72
N GLU A 60 8.77 -3.62 -6.45
CA GLU A 60 9.66 -2.46 -6.32
C GLU A 60 9.61 -1.87 -4.91
N ILE A 61 8.40 -1.74 -4.33
CA ILE A 61 8.22 -1.34 -2.94
C ILE A 61 8.97 -2.30 -2.00
N ASP A 62 8.77 -3.61 -2.17
CA ASP A 62 9.39 -4.60 -1.30
C ASP A 62 10.93 -4.60 -1.40
N CYS A 63 11.48 -4.45 -2.60
CA CYS A 63 12.92 -4.26 -2.84
C CYS A 63 13.45 -2.96 -2.20
N TRP A 64 12.70 -1.87 -2.27
CA TRP A 64 13.09 -0.63 -1.60
C TRP A 64 13.08 -0.79 -0.08
N VAL A 65 12.02 -1.38 0.47
CA VAL A 65 11.84 -1.60 1.91
C VAL A 65 12.95 -2.49 2.46
N THR A 66 13.24 -3.61 1.80
CA THR A 66 14.36 -4.50 2.15
C THR A 66 15.72 -3.78 2.14
N THR A 67 15.93 -2.82 1.24
CA THR A 67 17.17 -2.02 1.17
C THR A 67 17.28 -0.99 2.30
N GLN A 68 16.15 -0.45 2.76
CA GLN A 68 16.12 0.60 3.79
C GLN A 68 16.11 0.06 5.22
N LEU A 69 15.56 -1.15 5.41
CA LEU A 69 15.45 -1.75 6.72
C LEU A 69 16.80 -2.28 7.23
N PRO A 70 17.09 -2.12 8.53
CA PRO A 70 18.26 -2.76 9.12
C PRO A 70 18.12 -4.29 9.00
N PRO A 71 19.25 -5.02 8.88
CA PRO A 71 19.23 -6.47 8.88
C PRO A 71 18.53 -6.94 10.15
N SER A 72 17.41 -7.60 9.93
CA SER A 72 16.49 -7.99 10.99
C SER A 72 17.19 -8.92 11.99
N HIS A 73 16.73 -9.03 13.24
CA HIS A 73 17.28 -10.00 14.20
C HIS A 73 16.68 -11.40 13.96
N GLY A 74 17.49 -12.46 13.93
CA GLY A 74 17.13 -13.84 13.51
C GLY A 74 15.91 -14.49 14.19
N ALA A 75 15.39 -13.89 15.26
CA ALA A 75 14.25 -14.38 16.04
C ALA A 75 12.94 -13.58 15.84
N ALA A 76 12.92 -12.58 14.96
CA ALA A 76 11.72 -11.77 14.71
C ALA A 76 10.67 -12.55 13.92
N ARG A 77 9.39 -12.42 14.33
CA ARG A 77 8.25 -13.08 13.66
C ARG A 77 8.14 -12.56 12.22
N VAL A 78 8.01 -13.48 11.27
CA VAL A 78 7.77 -13.18 9.86
C VAL A 78 6.29 -12.80 9.71
N HIS A 79 6.02 -11.64 9.13
CA HIS A 79 4.66 -11.31 8.68
C HIS A 79 4.22 -12.23 7.56
N THR A 80 2.91 -12.51 7.50
CA THR A 80 2.29 -13.28 6.41
C THR A 80 2.27 -12.53 5.08
N GLU A 81 2.43 -11.21 5.11
CA GLU A 81 2.33 -10.32 3.95
C GLU A 81 3.52 -9.35 3.91
N THR A 82 3.90 -8.90 2.72
CA THR A 82 4.95 -7.89 2.53
C THR A 82 4.41 -6.47 2.74
N LEU A 83 5.28 -5.47 2.88
CA LEU A 83 4.83 -4.07 3.03
C LEU A 83 4.18 -3.56 1.74
N GLY A 84 4.72 -3.97 0.58
CA GLY A 84 4.13 -3.69 -0.73
C GLY A 84 2.72 -4.24 -0.86
N ALA A 85 2.46 -5.46 -0.39
CA ALA A 85 1.11 -6.05 -0.39
C ALA A 85 0.12 -5.25 0.50
N VAL A 86 0.57 -4.75 1.65
CA VAL A 86 -0.27 -3.91 2.52
C VAL A 86 -0.60 -2.58 1.83
N ILE A 87 0.37 -1.96 1.15
CA ILE A 87 0.18 -0.70 0.42
C ILE A 87 -0.72 -0.89 -0.79
N ASP A 88 -0.56 -1.98 -1.55
CA ASP A 88 -1.47 -2.34 -2.64
C ASP A 88 -2.92 -2.45 -2.16
N ARG A 89 -3.12 -3.06 -0.99
CA ARG A 89 -4.45 -3.19 -0.40
C ARG A 89 -5.02 -1.85 0.07
N LEU A 90 -4.19 -0.95 0.62
CA LEU A 90 -4.59 0.43 0.96
C LEU A 90 -5.00 1.21 -0.30
N ALA A 91 -4.22 1.11 -1.37
CA ALA A 91 -4.50 1.74 -2.64
C ALA A 91 -5.82 1.23 -3.24
N ARG A 92 -6.02 -0.10 -3.24
CA ARG A 92 -7.26 -0.74 -3.73
C ARG A 92 -8.49 -0.30 -2.95
N LEU A 93 -8.42 -0.28 -1.62
CA LEU A 93 -9.54 0.17 -0.77
C LEU A 93 -9.84 1.65 -0.97
N THR A 94 -8.80 2.47 -1.18
CA THR A 94 -8.96 3.90 -1.51
C THR A 94 -9.70 4.06 -2.83
N ALA A 95 -9.22 3.43 -3.92
CA ALA A 95 -9.88 3.46 -5.22
C ALA A 95 -11.35 2.99 -5.15
N ALA A 96 -11.61 1.89 -4.42
CA ALA A 96 -12.96 1.37 -4.22
C ALA A 96 -13.86 2.35 -3.45
N ALA A 97 -13.35 3.00 -2.39
CA ALA A 97 -14.11 3.99 -1.62
C ALA A 97 -14.47 5.22 -2.48
N TYR A 98 -13.54 5.71 -3.30
CA TYR A 98 -13.79 6.82 -4.22
C TYR A 98 -14.76 6.45 -5.34
N ALA A 99 -14.66 5.25 -5.90
CA ALA A 99 -15.62 4.75 -6.87
C ALA A 99 -17.03 4.60 -6.27
N ALA A 100 -17.14 4.07 -5.05
CA ALA A 100 -18.41 3.98 -4.33
C ALA A 100 -19.01 5.36 -4.03
N LEU A 101 -18.17 6.34 -3.69
CA LEU A 101 -18.56 7.73 -3.50
C LEU A 101 -19.13 8.33 -4.79
N ALA A 102 -18.45 8.15 -5.91
CA ALA A 102 -18.90 8.61 -7.23
C ALA A 102 -20.23 7.97 -7.65
N ARG A 103 -20.45 6.70 -7.28
CA ARG A 103 -21.70 5.95 -7.54
C ARG A 103 -22.82 6.26 -6.55
N GLN A 104 -22.58 7.11 -5.54
CA GLN A 104 -23.53 7.42 -4.46
C GLN A 104 -24.01 6.17 -3.70
N SER A 105 -23.18 5.14 -3.66
CA SER A 105 -23.45 3.87 -2.98
C SER A 105 -23.19 3.98 -1.47
N GLY A 106 -24.10 4.59 -0.71
CA GLY A 106 -23.88 4.91 0.71
C GLY A 106 -23.45 3.72 1.61
N ARG A 107 -23.95 2.50 1.37
CA ARG A 107 -23.55 1.31 2.16
C ARG A 107 -22.16 0.78 1.78
N GLU A 108 -21.86 0.69 0.49
CA GLU A 108 -20.55 0.24 -0.01
C GLU A 108 -19.45 1.21 0.40
N LEU A 109 -19.78 2.51 0.38
CA LEU A 109 -18.94 3.58 0.87
C LEU A 109 -18.54 3.34 2.34
N THR A 110 -19.52 3.21 3.24
CA THR A 110 -19.24 3.00 4.68
C THR A 110 -18.33 1.80 4.92
N ILE A 111 -18.61 0.66 4.27
CA ILE A 111 -17.80 -0.57 4.41
C ILE A 111 -16.37 -0.34 3.90
N ALA A 112 -16.21 0.31 2.74
CA ALA A 112 -14.88 0.59 2.17
C ALA A 112 -14.06 1.53 3.07
N TRP A 113 -14.69 2.56 3.65
CA TRP A 113 -14.03 3.48 4.58
C TRP A 113 -13.64 2.83 5.90
N GLU A 114 -14.50 1.94 6.44
CA GLU A 114 -14.21 1.20 7.67
C GLU A 114 -13.00 0.28 7.48
N HIS A 115 -12.99 -0.54 6.42
CA HIS A 115 -11.84 -1.39 6.10
C HIS A 115 -10.57 -0.58 5.80
N LEU A 116 -10.68 0.59 5.16
CA LEU A 116 -9.54 1.46 4.90
C LEU A 116 -8.95 2.00 6.22
N ALA A 117 -9.80 2.41 7.16
CA ALA A 117 -9.37 2.90 8.47
C ALA A 117 -8.66 1.80 9.28
N GLU A 118 -9.24 0.59 9.32
CA GLU A 118 -8.62 -0.56 10.00
C GLU A 118 -7.25 -0.90 9.41
N LEU A 119 -7.15 -0.96 8.08
CA LEU A 119 -5.90 -1.29 7.41
C LEU A 119 -4.85 -0.19 7.60
N ALA A 120 -5.25 1.09 7.62
CA ALA A 120 -4.35 2.21 7.86
C ALA A 120 -3.76 2.18 9.28
N VAL A 121 -4.54 1.77 10.29
CA VAL A 121 -4.03 1.54 11.64
C VAL A 121 -3.06 0.36 11.65
N GLY A 122 -3.42 -0.76 11.01
CA GLY A 122 -2.52 -1.93 10.90
C GLY A 122 -1.19 -1.62 10.20
N TYR A 123 -1.20 -0.75 9.18
CA TYR A 123 0.01 -0.27 8.52
C TYR A 123 0.91 0.55 9.45
N GLU A 124 0.34 1.42 10.28
CA GLU A 124 1.11 2.25 11.21
C GLU A 124 1.79 1.41 12.29
N ASP A 125 1.07 0.44 12.84
CA ASP A 125 1.62 -0.53 13.78
C ASP A 125 2.74 -1.36 13.14
N LEU A 126 2.50 -1.87 11.91
CA LEU A 126 3.49 -2.61 11.13
C LEU A 126 4.76 -1.78 10.88
N ALA A 127 4.61 -0.55 10.38
CA ALA A 127 5.72 0.33 10.07
C ALA A 127 6.57 0.62 11.33
N SER A 128 5.91 0.81 12.48
CA SER A 128 6.58 0.99 13.77
C SER A 128 7.32 -0.27 14.21
N GLU A 129 6.69 -1.44 14.16
CA GLU A 129 7.30 -2.72 14.55
C GLU A 129 8.50 -3.10 13.67
N VAL A 130 8.42 -2.81 12.38
CA VAL A 130 9.48 -3.10 11.41
C VAL A 130 10.63 -2.09 11.54
N THR A 131 10.34 -0.81 11.73
CA THR A 131 11.38 0.23 11.96
C THR A 131 12.12 0.01 13.27
N THR A 132 11.43 -0.50 14.31
CA THR A 132 12.06 -0.87 15.59
C THR A 132 12.73 -2.25 15.58
N GLY A 133 12.68 -2.99 14.46
CA GLY A 133 13.28 -4.32 14.31
C GLY A 133 12.60 -5.42 15.12
N ARG A 134 11.41 -5.15 15.68
CA ARG A 134 10.59 -6.12 16.43
C ARG A 134 9.94 -7.14 15.51
N ARG A 135 9.82 -6.83 14.22
CA ARG A 135 9.20 -7.72 13.23
C ARG A 135 9.93 -7.76 11.89
N ARG A 136 9.89 -8.93 11.24
CA ARG A 136 10.47 -9.22 9.92
C ARG A 136 9.39 -9.27 8.84
N LEU A 137 9.69 -8.68 7.69
CA LEU A 137 8.92 -8.88 6.47
C LEU A 137 9.47 -10.08 5.68
N PRO A 138 8.62 -10.88 5.01
CA PRO A 138 9.09 -11.94 4.13
C PRO A 138 9.94 -11.33 3.00
N GLY A 139 11.05 -11.98 2.64
CA GLY A 139 11.99 -11.49 1.62
C GLY A 139 13.17 -10.64 2.14
N THR A 140 13.22 -10.31 3.43
CA THR A 140 14.44 -9.74 4.07
C THR A 140 15.43 -10.85 4.41
N HIS A 141 16.22 -11.29 3.43
CA HIS A 141 17.35 -12.22 3.62
C HIS A 141 18.67 -11.50 3.84
#